data_AF-A0A935NV61-F1
#
_entry.id   AF-A0A935NV61-F1
#
_cell.length_a   1.000
_cell.length_b   1.000
_cell.length_c   1.000
_cell.angle_alpha   90.00
_cell.angle_beta   90.00
_cell.angle_gamma   90.00
#
_symmetry.space_group_name_H-M   'P 1'
#
loop_
_entity.id
_entity.type
_entity.pdbx_description
1 polymer ?
#
loop_
_entity_poly.entity_id
_entity_poly.type
_entity_poly.pdbx_seq_one_letter_code
_entity_poly.pdbx_strand_id
1 'polypeptide(L)'
;MSGAPDPTRPERGDPTWVAPALTREEQTRNVGKTPIFFGPPLAILTAGQKNTMEISGKINRTAERYLELMRYHGIELSEPERQCIAHICHIGYMSPMEIRELPLEVSLTRFECEGLDKLALEHKLKAASFADLVAVVESLGF
;
A
#
# COMPACT_ATOMS: atom_id res chain seq x y z
N MET A 1 18.94 -43.13 20.51
CA MET A 1 20.29 -42.77 20.01
C MET A 1 20.46 -41.28 20.24
N SER A 2 21.41 -40.91 21.09
CA SER A 2 21.62 -39.56 21.64
C SER A 2 21.95 -38.53 20.55
N GLY A 3 21.09 -37.51 20.39
CA GLY A 3 21.29 -36.40 19.44
C GLY A 3 21.84 -35.15 20.11
N ALA A 4 23.02 -35.24 20.73
CA ALA A 4 23.71 -34.03 21.19
C ALA A 4 24.23 -33.27 19.95
N PRO A 5 23.99 -31.95 19.84
CA PRO A 5 24.49 -31.17 18.71
C PRO A 5 26.03 -31.16 18.71
N ASP A 6 26.60 -31.39 17.52
CA ASP A 6 28.04 -31.33 17.29
C ASP A 6 28.54 -29.89 17.53
N PRO A 7 29.42 -29.65 18.51
CA PRO A 7 29.86 -28.31 18.90
C PRO A 7 30.71 -27.61 17.83
N THR A 8 31.04 -28.28 16.72
CA THR A 8 31.81 -27.70 15.61
C THR A 8 30.96 -27.06 14.52
N ARG A 9 29.63 -27.18 14.59
CA ARG A 9 28.75 -26.55 13.60
C ARG A 9 28.55 -25.06 13.92
N PRO A 10 28.63 -24.18 12.91
CA PRO A 10 28.27 -22.77 13.09
C PRO A 10 26.86 -22.65 13.69
N GLU A 11 26.64 -21.62 14.51
CA GLU A 11 25.33 -21.33 15.11
C GLU A 11 24.68 -20.11 14.45
N ARG A 12 23.37 -19.95 14.65
CA ARG A 12 22.60 -18.81 14.12
C ARG A 12 23.20 -17.50 14.64
N GLY A 13 23.77 -16.71 13.72
CA GLY A 13 24.47 -15.46 14.03
C GLY A 13 25.95 -15.47 13.57
N ASP A 14 26.50 -16.65 13.28
CA ASP A 14 27.79 -16.79 12.62
C ASP A 14 27.66 -16.48 11.11
N PRO A 15 28.56 -15.67 10.50
CA PRO A 15 28.52 -15.37 9.06
C PRO A 15 28.62 -16.61 8.14
N THR A 16 29.18 -17.70 8.65
CA THR A 16 29.32 -18.99 7.95
C THR A 16 28.15 -19.94 8.21
N TRP A 17 27.17 -19.52 9.01
CA TRP A 17 25.98 -20.30 9.29
C TRP A 17 25.01 -20.31 8.12
N VAL A 18 24.84 -21.49 7.54
CA VAL A 18 23.81 -21.75 6.53
C VAL A 18 22.63 -22.42 7.22
N ALA A 19 21.44 -21.83 7.09
CA ALA A 19 20.22 -22.44 7.64
C ALA A 19 20.03 -23.84 7.02
N PRO A 20 19.85 -24.89 7.84
CA PRO A 20 19.59 -26.23 7.32
C PRO A 20 18.30 -26.21 6.49
N ALA A 21 18.29 -26.95 5.38
CA ALA A 21 17.08 -27.12 4.58
C ALA A 21 15.99 -27.75 5.44
N LEU A 22 14.83 -27.09 5.53
CA LEU A 22 13.69 -27.56 6.30
C LEU A 22 13.22 -28.91 5.74
N THR A 23 13.06 -29.89 6.62
CA THR A 23 12.38 -31.15 6.28
C THR A 23 10.93 -30.88 5.85
N ARG A 24 10.32 -31.82 5.13
CA ARG A 24 8.94 -31.67 4.64
C ARG A 24 7.93 -31.44 5.77
N GLU A 25 8.17 -32.00 6.96
CA GLU A 25 7.35 -31.79 8.15
C GLU A 25 7.57 -30.40 8.78
N GLU A 26 8.80 -29.89 8.78
CA GLU A 26 9.11 -28.53 9.27
C GLU A 26 8.61 -27.43 8.32
N GLN A 27 8.49 -27.71 7.02
CA GLN A 27 7.83 -26.83 6.06
C GLN A 27 6.33 -26.67 6.34
N THR A 28 5.72 -27.62 7.08
CA THR A 28 4.31 -27.53 7.49
C THR A 28 4.10 -26.84 8.82
N ARG A 29 5.09 -26.09 9.34
CA ARG A 29 4.78 -25.06 10.33
C ARG A 29 3.78 -24.13 9.65
N ASN A 30 2.51 -24.30 10.02
CA ASN A 30 1.52 -23.25 9.99
C ASN A 30 2.10 -22.12 10.84
N VAL A 31 2.98 -21.31 10.25
CA VAL A 31 3.28 -19.97 10.71
C VAL A 31 1.90 -19.33 10.66
N GLY A 32 1.23 -19.29 11.81
CA GLY A 32 -0.16 -18.86 11.90
C GLY A 32 -0.26 -17.59 11.09
N LYS A 33 -0.95 -17.63 9.95
CA LYS A 33 -1.03 -16.49 9.06
C LYS A 33 -1.52 -15.34 9.94
N THR A 34 -0.73 -14.27 10.05
CA THR A 34 -1.18 -13.08 10.77
C THR A 34 -2.59 -12.80 10.27
N PRO A 35 -3.62 -12.87 11.13
CA PRO A 35 -4.98 -12.71 10.68
C PRO A 35 -5.11 -11.30 10.12
N ILE A 36 -5.22 -11.20 8.80
CA ILE A 36 -5.42 -9.92 8.13
C ILE A 36 -6.87 -9.55 8.37
N PHE A 37 -7.09 -8.49 9.13
CA PHE A 37 -8.41 -7.94 9.32
C PHE A 37 -8.85 -7.24 8.02
N PHE A 38 -9.91 -7.76 7.41
CA PHE A 38 -10.54 -7.10 6.29
C PHE A 38 -11.53 -6.08 6.82
N GLY A 39 -11.15 -4.81 6.72
CA GLY A 39 -11.97 -3.69 7.17
C GLY A 39 -13.31 -3.56 6.42
N PRO A 40 -14.14 -2.57 6.82
CA PRO A 40 -15.48 -2.37 6.28
C PRO A 40 -15.57 -2.39 4.75
N PRO A 41 -14.65 -1.81 3.95
CA PRO A 41 -14.75 -1.84 2.49
C PRO A 41 -14.78 -3.25 1.92
N LEU A 42 -13.92 -4.15 2.41
CA LEU A 42 -13.85 -5.52 1.93
C LEU A 42 -14.96 -6.40 2.52
N ALA A 43 -15.43 -6.10 3.74
CA ALA A 43 -16.63 -6.71 4.30
C ALA A 43 -17.89 -6.36 3.48
N ILE A 44 -18.05 -5.09 3.09
CA ILE A 44 -19.13 -4.63 2.20
C ILE A 44 -18.98 -5.25 0.81
N LEU A 45 -17.77 -5.25 0.25
CA LEU A 45 -17.50 -5.85 -1.05
C LEU A 45 -17.91 -7.32 -1.05
N THR A 46 -17.68 -8.06 0.02
CA THR A 46 -17.95 -9.50 0.10
C THR A 46 -19.28 -9.83 0.78
N ALA A 47 -20.10 -8.84 1.08
CA ALA A 47 -21.38 -9.00 1.77
C ALA A 47 -22.31 -9.99 1.03
N GLY A 48 -22.99 -10.83 1.81
CA GLY A 48 -23.91 -11.85 1.30
C GLY A 48 -23.23 -13.10 0.71
N GLN A 49 -21.90 -13.11 0.57
CA GLN A 49 -21.16 -14.29 0.12
C GLN A 49 -20.87 -15.21 1.31
N LYS A 50 -21.11 -16.51 1.15
CA LYS A 50 -20.80 -17.53 2.17
C LYS A 50 -19.72 -18.50 1.72
N ASN A 51 -19.43 -18.53 0.42
CA ASN A 51 -18.43 -19.41 -0.18
C ASN A 51 -17.06 -18.71 -0.25
N THR A 52 -16.02 -19.37 0.28
CA THR A 52 -14.65 -18.86 0.29
C THR A 52 -14.09 -18.56 -1.11
N MET A 53 -14.43 -19.36 -2.13
CA MET A 53 -13.97 -19.15 -3.50
C MET A 53 -14.62 -17.92 -4.14
N GLU A 54 -15.90 -17.66 -3.85
CA GLU A 54 -16.60 -16.46 -4.33
C GLU A 54 -16.04 -15.19 -3.69
N ILE A 55 -15.78 -15.24 -2.37
CA ILE A 55 -15.13 -14.17 -1.62
C ILE A 55 -13.75 -13.88 -2.22
N SER A 56 -12.92 -14.91 -2.38
CA SER A 56 -11.57 -14.77 -2.94
C SER A 56 -11.59 -14.23 -4.38
N GLY A 57 -12.45 -14.78 -5.23
CA GLY A 57 -12.59 -14.32 -6.62
C GLY A 57 -13.02 -12.86 -6.71
N LYS A 58 -13.91 -12.40 -5.82
CA LYS A 58 -14.36 -11.00 -5.79
C LYS A 58 -13.25 -10.05 -5.34
N ILE A 59 -12.48 -10.44 -4.31
CA ILE A 59 -11.33 -9.66 -3.84
C ILE A 59 -10.27 -9.55 -4.96
N ASN A 60 -9.89 -10.68 -5.57
CA ASN A 60 -8.87 -10.70 -6.62
C ASN A 60 -9.27 -9.86 -7.83
N ARG A 61 -10.51 -9.99 -8.31
CA ARG A 61 -11.00 -9.20 -9.44
C ARG A 61 -11.04 -7.70 -9.12
N THR A 62 -11.38 -7.33 -7.89
CA THR A 62 -11.34 -5.91 -7.48
C THR A 62 -9.91 -5.39 -7.45
N ALA A 63 -8.97 -6.16 -6.91
CA ALA A 63 -7.55 -5.79 -6.91
C ALA A 63 -6.98 -5.66 -8.33
N GLU A 64 -7.26 -6.60 -9.22
CA GLU A 64 -6.83 -6.55 -10.62
C GLU A 64 -7.31 -5.29 -11.33
N ARG A 65 -8.61 -4.96 -11.18
CA ARG A 65 -9.19 -3.74 -11.76
C ARG A 65 -8.62 -2.47 -11.15
N TYR A 66 -8.39 -2.46 -9.84
CA TYR A 66 -7.75 -1.35 -9.15
C TYR A 66 -6.34 -1.09 -9.72
N LEU A 67 -5.51 -2.13 -9.82
CA LEU A 67 -4.16 -2.02 -10.38
C LEU A 67 -4.17 -1.57 -11.84
N GLU A 68 -5.15 -2.01 -12.64
CA GLU A 68 -5.29 -1.56 -14.03
C GLU A 68 -5.68 -0.08 -14.11
N LEU A 69 -6.58 0.41 -13.23
CA LEU A 69 -6.89 1.84 -13.14
C LEU A 69 -5.64 2.66 -12.83
N MET A 70 -4.82 2.22 -11.88
CA MET A 70 -3.59 2.93 -11.49
C MET A 70 -2.55 3.02 -12.62
N ARG A 71 -2.64 2.19 -13.65
CA ARG A 71 -1.74 2.26 -14.82
C ARG A 71 -2.12 3.36 -15.81
N TYR A 72 -3.40 3.71 -15.90
CA TYR A 72 -3.91 4.67 -16.90
C TYR A 72 -4.32 6.02 -16.29
N HIS A 73 -4.41 6.10 -14.96
CA HIS A 73 -4.81 7.29 -14.24
C HIS A 73 -3.63 7.98 -13.56
N GLY A 74 -3.83 9.27 -13.32
CA GLY A 74 -2.85 10.14 -12.69
C GLY A 74 -2.70 11.45 -13.47
N ILE A 75 -1.92 12.36 -12.89
CA ILE A 75 -1.55 13.61 -13.53
C ILE A 75 -0.05 13.80 -13.42
N GLU A 76 0.53 14.48 -14.40
CA GLU A 76 1.94 14.83 -14.34
C GLU A 76 2.17 15.93 -13.29
N LEU A 77 3.03 15.59 -12.33
CA LEU A 77 3.45 16.47 -11.26
C LEU A 77 4.95 16.74 -11.34
N SER A 78 5.30 18.00 -11.16
CA SER A 78 6.69 18.40 -10.91
C SER A 78 7.14 17.94 -9.52
N GLU A 79 8.44 17.95 -9.28
CA GLU A 79 8.99 17.56 -7.98
C GLU A 79 8.50 18.47 -6.81
N PRO A 80 8.48 19.81 -6.94
CA PRO A 80 7.86 20.68 -5.94
C PRO A 80 6.39 20.34 -5.64
N GLU A 81 5.60 20.03 -6.67
CA GLU A 81 4.20 19.64 -6.52
C GLU A 81 4.05 18.31 -5.76
N ARG A 82 4.88 17.31 -6.10
CA ARG A 82 4.91 16.02 -5.39
C ARG A 82 5.21 16.20 -3.91
N GLN A 83 6.18 17.04 -3.58
CA GLN A 83 6.54 17.34 -2.19
C GLN A 83 5.40 18.04 -1.44
N CYS A 84 4.71 18.98 -2.07
CA CYS A 84 3.55 19.65 -1.49
C CYS A 84 2.42 18.65 -1.17
N ILE A 85 2.09 17.75 -2.09
CA ILE A 85 1.05 16.74 -1.87
C ILE A 85 1.49 15.74 -0.79
N ALA A 86 2.72 15.23 -0.85
CA ALA A 86 3.24 14.32 0.18
C ALA A 86 3.24 14.96 1.58
N HIS A 87 3.50 16.28 1.66
CA HIS A 87 3.38 17.02 2.92
C HIS A 87 1.95 17.02 3.47
N ILE A 88 0.95 17.16 2.60
CA ILE A 88 -0.48 17.14 2.97
C ILE A 88 -0.93 15.74 3.38
N CYS A 89 -0.50 14.70 2.66
CA CYS A 89 -0.86 13.31 2.96
C CYS A 89 -0.31 12.82 4.32
N HIS A 90 0.71 13.48 4.87
CA HIS A 90 1.32 13.15 6.16
C HIS A 90 1.78 11.68 6.29
N ILE A 91 1.46 10.99 7.40
CA ILE A 91 1.75 9.58 7.68
C ILE A 91 0.42 8.86 7.93
N GLY A 92 -0.32 8.57 6.85
CA GLY A 92 -1.58 7.86 6.94
C GLY A 92 -2.19 7.57 5.58
N TYR A 93 -3.18 6.68 5.56
CA TYR A 93 -3.99 6.39 4.38
C TYR A 93 -5.12 7.41 4.29
N MET A 94 -5.16 8.22 3.23
CA MET A 94 -6.23 9.20 3.03
C MET A 94 -7.55 8.52 2.68
N SER A 95 -8.63 8.94 3.33
CA SER A 95 -9.98 8.55 2.96
C SER A 95 -10.38 9.14 1.59
N PRO A 96 -11.37 8.54 0.90
CA PRO A 96 -11.89 9.10 -0.35
C PRO A 96 -12.40 10.55 -0.25
N MET A 97 -12.82 11.00 0.93
CA MET A 97 -13.22 12.39 1.13
C MET A 97 -11.99 13.31 1.17
N GLU A 98 -10.99 12.96 1.97
CA GLU A 98 -9.75 13.73 2.07
C GLU A 98 -9.06 13.83 0.69
N ILE A 99 -9.08 12.77 -0.12
CA ILE A 99 -8.56 12.80 -1.50
C ILE A 99 -9.32 13.81 -2.38
N ARG A 100 -10.64 13.97 -2.20
CA ARG A 100 -11.43 14.98 -2.95
C ARG A 100 -11.11 16.39 -2.51
N GLU A 101 -10.70 16.57 -1.26
CA GLU A 101 -10.38 17.86 -0.67
C GLU A 101 -8.93 18.29 -0.91
N LEU A 102 -8.08 17.42 -1.46
CA LEU A 102 -6.69 17.73 -1.81
C LEU A 102 -6.47 19.09 -2.51
N PRO A 103 -7.27 19.50 -3.51
CA PRO A 103 -7.08 20.81 -4.13
C PRO A 103 -7.26 21.97 -3.13
N LEU A 104 -8.23 21.85 -2.21
CA LEU A 104 -8.44 22.84 -1.16
C LEU A 104 -7.29 22.81 -0.16
N GLU A 105 -6.83 21.63 0.27
CA GLU A 105 -5.69 21.48 1.18
C GLU A 105 -4.41 22.10 0.60
N VAL A 106 -4.17 21.97 -0.71
CA VAL A 106 -3.07 22.68 -1.40
C VAL A 106 -3.20 24.19 -1.30
N SER A 107 -4.40 24.74 -1.39
CA SER A 107 -4.60 26.19 -1.24
C SER A 107 -4.38 26.70 0.19
N LEU A 108 -4.63 25.84 1.19
CA LEU A 108 -4.61 26.19 2.61
C LEU A 108 -3.28 25.87 3.30
N THR A 109 -2.48 24.95 2.74
CA THR A 109 -1.22 24.54 3.35
C THR A 109 -0.21 25.67 3.41
N ARG A 110 0.56 25.68 4.49
CA ARG A 110 1.70 26.59 4.71
C ARG A 110 2.99 26.08 4.08
N PHE A 111 2.95 24.92 3.42
CA PHE A 111 4.11 24.37 2.72
C PHE A 111 4.55 25.32 1.60
N GLU A 112 5.85 25.57 1.54
CA GLU A 112 6.50 26.39 0.53
C GLU A 112 7.81 25.70 0.12
N CYS A 113 8.10 25.67 -1.17
CA CYS A 113 9.41 25.27 -1.68
C CYS A 113 9.70 25.97 -3.02
N GLU A 114 10.97 26.01 -3.41
CA GLU A 114 11.39 26.65 -4.66
C GLU A 114 10.73 25.99 -5.87
N GLY A 115 10.14 26.81 -6.74
CA GLY A 115 9.48 26.34 -7.96
C GLY A 115 8.05 25.80 -7.76
N LEU A 116 7.49 25.87 -6.55
CA LEU A 116 6.09 25.52 -6.30
C LEU A 116 5.16 26.69 -6.66
N ASP A 117 4.21 26.44 -7.55
CA ASP A 117 3.05 27.30 -7.77
C ASP A 117 1.79 26.60 -7.24
N LYS A 118 1.36 26.99 -6.03
CA LYS A 118 0.20 26.37 -5.37
C LYS A 118 -1.10 26.65 -6.11
N LEU A 119 -1.22 27.79 -6.78
CA LEU A 119 -2.42 28.12 -7.54
C LEU A 119 -2.51 27.24 -8.78
N ALA A 120 -1.40 27.09 -9.52
CA ALA A 120 -1.36 26.18 -10.67
C ALA A 120 -1.62 24.73 -10.27
N LEU A 121 -1.05 24.27 -9.15
CA LEU A 121 -1.27 22.92 -8.62
C LEU A 121 -2.74 22.71 -8.21
N GLU A 122 -3.34 23.65 -7.46
CA GLU A 122 -4.75 23.60 -7.09
C GLU A 122 -5.64 23.48 -8.34
N HIS A 123 -5.42 24.32 -9.36
CA HIS A 123 -6.18 24.28 -10.60
C HIS A 123 -6.02 22.94 -11.34
N LYS A 124 -4.80 22.40 -11.38
CA LYS A 124 -4.50 21.08 -11.96
C LYS A 124 -5.28 19.97 -11.25
N LEU A 125 -5.26 19.96 -9.92
CA LEU A 125 -5.97 18.97 -9.11
C LEU A 125 -7.50 19.10 -9.23
N LYS A 126 -8.05 20.32 -9.31
CA LYS A 126 -9.50 20.54 -9.54
C LYS A 126 -9.98 20.04 -10.90
N ALA A 127 -9.11 20.10 -11.92
CA ALA A 127 -9.43 19.63 -13.26
C ALA A 127 -9.31 18.10 -13.39
N ALA A 128 -8.61 17.44 -12.47
CA ALA A 128 -8.38 16.01 -12.49
C ALA A 128 -9.64 15.20 -12.12
N SER A 129 -9.77 14.00 -12.66
CA SER A 129 -10.83 13.09 -12.21
C SER A 129 -10.51 12.55 -10.82
N PHE A 130 -11.52 12.06 -10.10
CA PHE A 130 -11.28 11.41 -8.81
C PHE A 130 -10.33 10.20 -8.92
N ALA A 131 -10.39 9.45 -10.02
CA ALA A 131 -9.48 8.32 -10.25
C ALA A 131 -8.02 8.78 -10.42
N ASP A 132 -7.81 9.94 -11.06
CA ASP A 132 -6.47 10.52 -11.19
C ASP A 132 -5.93 11.02 -9.84
N LEU A 133 -6.80 11.61 -9.00
CA LEU A 133 -6.42 12.03 -7.65
C LEU A 133 -6.02 10.82 -6.77
N VAL A 134 -6.79 9.72 -6.84
CA VAL A 134 -6.42 8.47 -6.16
C VAL A 134 -5.06 7.97 -6.66
N ALA A 135 -4.85 7.94 -7.98
CA ALA A 135 -3.59 7.48 -8.56
C ALA A 135 -2.39 8.34 -8.14
N VAL A 136 -2.57 9.66 -8.00
CA VAL A 136 -1.52 10.55 -7.47
C VAL A 136 -1.13 10.14 -6.06
N VAL A 137 -2.09 10.02 -5.15
CA VAL A 137 -1.87 9.69 -3.73
C VAL A 137 -1.16 8.35 -3.60
N GLU A 138 -1.64 7.34 -4.32
CA GLU A 138 -1.08 5.99 -4.31
C GLU A 138 0.33 5.95 -4.91
N SER A 139 0.61 6.75 -5.95
CA SER A 139 1.96 6.88 -6.53
C SER A 139 2.97 7.51 -5.58
N LEU A 140 2.50 8.26 -4.58
CA LEU A 140 3.31 8.85 -3.52
C LEU A 140 3.46 7.92 -2.30
N GLY A 141 2.76 6.79 -2.27
CA GLY A 141 2.84 5.77 -1.23
C GLY A 141 1.88 5.97 -0.06
N PHE A 142 0.77 6.68 -0.26
CA PHE A 142 -0.26 6.96 0.75
C PHE A 142 -1.61 6.33 0.40
#